data_AF-A0ABD3PGV4-F1
#
_entry.id   AF-A0ABD3PGV4-F1
#
_cell.length_a   1.000
_cell.length_b   1.000
_cell.length_c   1.000
_cell.angle_alpha   90.00
_cell.angle_beta   90.00
_cell.angle_gamma   90.00
#
_symmetry.space_group_name_H-M   'P 1'
#
loop_
_entity.id
_entity.type
_entity.pdbx_description
1 polymer ?
#
loop_
_entity_poly.entity_id
_entity_poly.type
_entity_poly.pdbx_seq_one_letter_code
_entity_poly.pdbx_strand_id
1 'polypeptide(L)'
;MFRKTFLLLAYSIQAAFAFAHLSHSAGFSSLSSVTANRDHANGTHPALPQLLPNQVKERVHSGRVYVQHDFLTADQLKFLQRDMHRLDQEGKFVVNGLSDVRKGLKGETTLENDASTSAYSRANQGFDVKYDRSVCPTPWWQQSLSLVDDSSLEFECHDATDQDAATLHSIQLKLQRLRRDLADILDRPTMLDSSLGHECYYSKSKPGSSLARHMDERHEESKGPRGWLLPSRRSLSWLIYLSETEESKTYDENYGSNINNKEWDAEQNGGMLRTFPQKYFRPKSNIGCEDTVPCGSHNGNLQVGWLLAEEHESFRKYDESLTQITHPVFLDCWYQHTNPYTRESEPHGVLYIVRQQIVGEVNTTSSSNEKQIEYITVPWLPFAFQGNVMEFLKHRATLELNPEHSSERLFLDQNYASQFKLLEDRETWESGKNPAGSVVEDILPKRGTLVVFDSVALPHEPTKLNVYMFAFYIDPSYLEEFNVHILENVGCRSFYNNGELPFTIRPLYESKVLVGQVRNLVDPTELRARHKMVFLANIAQATAESSQ
;
A
#
# COMPACT_ATOMS: atom_id res chain seq x y z
N MET A 1 30.92 2.33 42.01
CA MET A 1 32.17 2.45 41.22
C MET A 1 32.27 1.41 40.09
N PHE A 2 31.15 0.92 39.53
CA PHE A 2 31.12 -0.12 38.48
C PHE A 2 30.13 0.21 37.32
N ARG A 3 29.93 1.49 37.01
CA ARG A 3 29.05 1.95 35.91
C ARG A 3 29.76 2.72 34.79
N LYS A 4 31.08 2.95 34.88
CA LYS A 4 31.82 3.77 33.90
C LYS A 4 32.48 2.99 32.76
N THR A 5 32.50 1.65 32.80
CA THR A 5 33.31 0.85 31.85
C THR A 5 32.52 0.40 30.60
N PHE A 6 31.20 0.57 30.55
CA PHE A 6 30.40 0.18 29.38
C PHE A 6 30.22 1.29 28.33
N LEU A 7 30.63 2.53 28.63
CA LEU A 7 30.48 3.69 27.74
C LEU A 7 31.64 3.89 26.75
N LEU A 8 32.80 3.27 27.00
CA LEU A 8 34.01 3.48 26.18
C LEU A 8 34.13 2.53 24.98
N LEU A 9 33.36 1.43 24.92
CA LEU A 9 33.41 0.50 23.78
C LEU A 9 32.47 0.89 22.63
N ALA A 10 31.54 1.84 22.84
CA ALA A 10 30.58 2.27 21.83
C ALA A 10 31.10 3.43 20.94
N TYR A 11 32.20 4.10 21.34
CA TYR A 11 32.75 5.26 20.61
C TYR A 11 33.78 4.90 19.52
N SER A 12 34.18 3.62 19.40
CA SER A 12 35.22 3.20 18.44
C SER A 12 34.69 2.79 17.05
N ILE A 13 33.38 2.94 16.79
CA ILE A 13 32.78 2.84 15.44
C ILE A 13 32.39 4.25 14.98
N GLN A 14 33.37 5.16 15.00
CA GLN A 14 33.31 6.46 14.34
C GLN A 14 34.49 6.55 13.38
N ALA A 15 34.41 5.79 12.28
CA ALA A 15 35.27 5.97 11.12
C ALA A 15 34.52 5.50 9.86
N ALA A 16 34.42 6.40 8.89
CA ALA A 16 33.91 6.23 7.52
C ALA A 16 32.40 6.31 7.28
N PHE A 17 31.73 7.35 7.79
CA PHE A 17 30.60 7.97 7.08
C PHE A 17 30.72 9.49 7.17
N ALA A 18 31.65 10.03 6.38
CA ALA A 18 31.63 11.44 6.05
C ALA A 18 30.45 11.66 5.09
N PHE A 19 29.34 12.19 5.60
CA PHE A 19 28.31 12.77 4.76
C PHE A 19 28.96 13.93 4.01
N ALA A 20 29.18 13.73 2.71
CA ALA A 20 29.47 14.83 1.81
C ALA A 20 28.20 15.68 1.72
N HIS A 21 28.15 16.76 2.50
CA HIS A 21 27.38 17.95 2.16
C HIS A 21 28.01 18.57 0.90
N LEU A 22 27.84 17.90 -0.24
CA LEU A 22 28.04 18.49 -1.54
C LEU A 22 26.65 18.80 -2.06
N SER A 23 26.25 20.06 -1.91
CA SER A 23 25.24 20.68 -2.76
C SER A 23 25.73 20.62 -4.21
N HIS A 24 25.61 19.46 -4.83
CA HIS A 24 25.76 19.31 -6.27
C HIS A 24 24.47 19.83 -6.91
N SER A 25 24.39 21.14 -7.12
CA SER A 25 23.69 21.64 -8.31
C SER A 25 24.60 21.32 -9.51
N ALA A 26 24.75 20.05 -9.84
CA ALA A 26 25.26 19.68 -11.15
C ALA A 26 24.17 20.12 -12.14
N GLY A 27 24.48 21.12 -12.97
CA GLY A 27 23.64 21.50 -14.09
C GLY A 27 23.51 20.33 -15.04
N PHE A 28 22.54 19.45 -14.78
CA PHE A 28 22.04 18.53 -15.77
C PHE A 28 21.38 19.40 -16.84
N SER A 29 22.08 19.50 -17.96
CA SER A 29 21.51 20.09 -19.16
C SER A 29 20.29 19.26 -19.50
N SER A 30 19.11 19.86 -19.39
CA SER A 30 17.85 19.33 -19.91
C SER A 30 18.12 18.76 -21.30
N LEU A 31 18.11 17.43 -21.42
CA LEU A 31 17.97 16.75 -22.70
C LEU A 31 16.55 17.05 -23.18
N SER A 32 16.39 18.25 -23.73
CA SER A 32 15.23 18.68 -24.46
C SER A 32 14.99 17.66 -25.58
N SER A 33 13.81 17.04 -25.52
CA SER A 33 13.17 16.25 -26.56
C SER A 33 13.97 16.09 -27.85
N VAL A 34 14.55 14.91 -28.05
CA VAL A 34 14.78 14.43 -29.41
C VAL A 34 13.40 14.20 -30.02
N THR A 35 12.82 15.25 -30.60
CA THR A 35 11.75 15.12 -31.58
C THR A 35 12.37 14.40 -32.78
N ALA A 36 12.27 13.08 -32.77
CA ALA A 36 12.65 12.24 -33.88
C ALA A 36 11.68 12.51 -35.05
N ASN A 37 12.03 13.48 -35.91
CA ASN A 37 11.51 13.54 -37.27
C ASN A 37 12.08 12.35 -38.04
N ARG A 38 11.41 11.21 -37.96
CA ARG A 38 11.59 10.08 -38.87
C ARG A 38 10.33 9.93 -39.71
N ASP A 39 10.31 10.66 -40.82
CA ASP A 39 9.40 10.44 -41.94
C ASP A 39 9.79 9.15 -42.69
N HIS A 40 9.49 7.99 -42.12
CA HIS A 40 9.49 6.72 -42.86
C HIS A 40 8.22 5.91 -42.53
N ALA A 41 7.62 5.39 -43.60
CA ALA A 41 6.23 5.00 -43.70
C ALA A 41 5.82 3.81 -42.82
N ASN A 42 4.66 3.99 -42.19
CA ASN A 42 3.52 3.07 -42.09
C ASN A 42 3.71 1.72 -41.39
N GLY A 43 4.03 1.80 -40.11
CA GLY A 43 3.44 0.93 -39.10
C GLY A 43 3.17 1.78 -37.86
N THR A 44 1.97 2.34 -37.73
CA THR A 44 1.57 3.10 -36.53
C THR A 44 1.39 2.14 -35.36
N HIS A 45 2.51 1.66 -34.81
CA HIS A 45 2.47 1.06 -33.49
C HIS A 45 2.02 2.16 -32.53
N PRO A 46 0.96 1.93 -31.74
CA PRO A 46 0.49 2.91 -30.77
C PRO A 46 1.67 3.29 -29.87
N ALA A 47 1.94 4.59 -29.77
CA ALA A 47 3.01 5.10 -28.93
C ALA A 47 2.83 4.52 -27.52
N LEU A 48 3.91 3.96 -26.96
CA LEU A 48 3.88 3.39 -25.62
C LEU A 48 3.39 4.47 -24.63
N PRO A 49 2.47 4.14 -23.70
CA PRO A 49 2.00 5.07 -22.70
C PRO A 49 3.19 5.61 -21.89
N GLN A 50 3.55 6.87 -22.13
CA GLN A 50 4.65 7.54 -21.43
C GLN A 50 4.10 8.15 -20.13
N LEU A 51 4.88 8.11 -19.06
CA LEU A 51 4.56 8.86 -17.84
C LEU A 51 4.39 10.34 -18.20
N LEU A 52 3.45 11.03 -17.55
CA LEU A 52 3.31 12.48 -17.66
C LEU A 52 4.10 13.14 -16.52
N PRO A 53 5.34 13.64 -16.75
CA PRO A 53 6.27 14.03 -15.68
C PRO A 53 5.68 15.00 -14.67
N ASN A 54 4.99 16.02 -15.16
CA ASN A 54 4.38 17.06 -14.32
C ASN A 54 3.27 16.49 -13.43
N GLN A 55 2.44 15.59 -13.96
CA GLN A 55 1.36 14.98 -13.18
C GLN A 55 1.88 14.00 -12.13
N VAL A 56 2.90 13.21 -12.47
CA VAL A 56 3.58 12.33 -11.51
C VAL A 56 4.15 13.16 -10.37
N LYS A 57 4.94 14.19 -10.71
CA LYS A 57 5.58 15.07 -9.74
C LYS A 57 4.55 15.77 -8.86
N GLU A 58 3.52 16.37 -9.44
CA GLU A 58 2.47 17.08 -8.71
C GLU A 58 1.70 16.14 -7.77
N ARG A 59 1.23 14.99 -8.26
CA ARG A 59 0.45 14.04 -7.45
C ARG A 59 1.29 13.41 -6.34
N VAL A 60 2.48 12.89 -6.65
CA VAL A 60 3.32 12.23 -5.65
C VAL A 60 3.87 13.24 -4.64
N HIS A 61 4.33 14.42 -5.08
CA HIS A 61 4.81 15.46 -4.14
C HIS A 61 3.69 16.03 -3.29
N SER A 62 2.42 15.98 -3.74
CA SER A 62 1.24 16.32 -2.93
C SER A 62 0.84 15.27 -1.91
N GLY A 63 1.61 14.17 -1.80
CA GLY A 63 1.25 13.04 -0.95
C GLY A 63 0.01 12.31 -1.48
N ARG A 64 -0.25 12.35 -2.80
CA ARG A 64 -1.38 11.70 -3.46
C ARG A 64 -0.91 10.61 -4.41
N VAL A 65 -1.87 9.84 -4.92
CA VAL A 65 -1.61 8.76 -5.86
C VAL A 65 -1.55 9.27 -7.29
N TYR A 66 -0.50 8.93 -8.03
CA TYR A 66 -0.51 9.00 -9.50
C TYR A 66 -1.07 7.70 -10.08
N VAL A 67 -1.98 7.82 -11.06
CA VAL A 67 -2.64 6.68 -11.70
C VAL A 67 -2.45 6.80 -13.21
N GLN A 68 -2.00 5.71 -13.83
CA GLN A 68 -1.88 5.58 -15.28
C GLN A 68 -2.56 4.31 -15.75
N HIS A 69 -3.65 4.47 -16.50
CA HIS A 69 -4.36 3.37 -17.12
C HIS A 69 -3.59 2.80 -18.30
N ASP A 70 -3.93 1.55 -18.66
CA ASP A 70 -3.40 0.84 -19.83
C ASP A 70 -1.86 0.83 -19.87
N PHE A 71 -1.21 0.80 -18.71
CA PHE A 71 0.24 0.78 -18.60
C PHE A 71 0.86 -0.48 -19.19
N LEU A 72 0.18 -1.62 -19.19
CA LEU A 72 0.63 -2.84 -19.87
C LEU A 72 -0.29 -3.19 -21.03
N THR A 73 0.26 -3.79 -22.09
CA THR A 73 -0.55 -4.31 -23.20
C THR A 73 -1.31 -5.57 -22.77
N ALA A 74 -2.33 -5.96 -23.54
CA ALA A 74 -3.10 -7.16 -23.28
C ALA A 74 -2.22 -8.43 -23.23
N ASP A 75 -1.25 -8.56 -24.14
CA ASP A 75 -0.33 -9.71 -24.18
C ASP A 75 0.60 -9.75 -22.97
N GLN A 76 1.12 -8.59 -22.55
CA GLN A 76 1.93 -8.47 -21.33
C GLN A 76 1.12 -8.87 -20.09
N LEU A 77 -0.13 -8.44 -20.01
CA LEU A 77 -1.03 -8.81 -18.92
C LEU A 77 -1.32 -10.31 -18.88
N LYS A 78 -1.65 -10.90 -20.04
CA LYS A 78 -1.86 -12.35 -20.17
C LYS A 78 -0.62 -13.13 -19.75
N PHE A 79 0.57 -12.69 -20.16
CA PHE A 79 1.83 -13.29 -19.75
C PHE A 79 2.00 -13.28 -18.23
N LEU A 80 1.86 -12.11 -17.58
CA LEU A 80 2.04 -11.98 -16.13
C LEU A 80 1.03 -12.82 -15.34
N GLN A 81 -0.21 -12.91 -15.82
CA GLN A 81 -1.24 -13.74 -15.18
C GLN A 81 -0.92 -15.22 -15.28
N ARG A 82 -0.49 -15.71 -16.45
CA ARG A 82 -0.06 -17.10 -16.61
C ARG A 82 1.17 -17.40 -15.77
N ASP A 83 2.15 -16.49 -15.73
CA ASP A 83 3.34 -16.62 -14.88
C ASP A 83 2.96 -16.69 -13.39
N MET A 84 2.09 -15.79 -12.95
CA MET A 84 1.54 -15.78 -11.59
C MET A 84 0.81 -17.09 -11.26
N HIS A 85 -0.02 -17.60 -12.19
CA HIS A 85 -0.75 -18.86 -12.00
C HIS A 85 0.18 -20.07 -11.92
N ARG A 86 1.19 -20.13 -12.79
CA ARG A 86 2.22 -21.17 -12.76
C ARG A 86 2.95 -21.18 -11.42
N LEU A 87 3.39 -20.03 -10.92
CA LEU A 87 4.07 -19.92 -9.61
C LEU A 87 3.15 -20.33 -8.43
N ASP A 88 1.85 -20.07 -8.52
CA ASP A 88 0.85 -20.50 -7.54
C ASP A 88 0.69 -22.03 -7.55
N GLN A 89 0.57 -22.66 -8.73
CA GLN A 89 0.52 -24.11 -8.88
C GLN A 89 1.80 -24.80 -8.38
N GLU A 90 2.95 -24.16 -8.57
CA GLU A 90 4.25 -24.62 -8.05
C GLU A 90 4.41 -24.43 -6.53
N GLY A 91 3.42 -23.86 -5.84
CA GLY A 91 3.46 -23.62 -4.39
C GLY A 91 4.49 -22.56 -3.98
N LYS A 92 4.85 -21.63 -4.87
CA LYS A 92 5.84 -20.57 -4.59
C LYS A 92 5.26 -19.38 -3.81
N PHE A 93 3.93 -19.30 -3.71
CA PHE A 93 3.26 -18.27 -2.92
C PHE A 93 3.35 -18.58 -1.43
N VAL A 94 3.77 -17.58 -0.66
CA VAL A 94 3.82 -17.65 0.80
C VAL A 94 2.72 -16.78 1.36
N VAL A 95 1.92 -17.32 2.30
CA VAL A 95 0.92 -16.55 3.03
C VAL A 95 1.63 -15.48 3.85
N ASN A 96 1.26 -14.22 3.61
CA ASN A 96 1.83 -13.07 4.28
C ASN A 96 0.83 -12.53 5.28
N GLY A 97 1.14 -12.77 6.55
CA GLY A 97 0.35 -12.46 7.73
C GLY A 97 0.08 -11.01 8.08
N LEU A 98 0.20 -10.11 7.12
CA LEU A 98 -0.02 -8.69 7.32
C LEU A 98 -1.52 -8.33 7.29
N SER A 99 -2.41 -9.25 6.92
CA SER A 99 -3.87 -9.07 6.96
C SER A 99 -4.43 -9.14 8.38
N ASP A 100 -5.32 -8.18 8.70
CA ASP A 100 -5.79 -7.91 10.08
C ASP A 100 -6.99 -8.78 10.51
N VAL A 101 -7.28 -9.86 9.78
CA VAL A 101 -8.49 -10.69 9.94
C VAL A 101 -8.63 -11.26 11.36
N ARG A 102 -7.53 -11.38 12.11
CA ARG A 102 -7.52 -11.88 13.48
C ARG A 102 -8.06 -10.96 14.56
N LYS A 103 -8.14 -9.64 14.35
CA LYS A 103 -8.66 -8.75 15.40
C LYS A 103 -10.13 -9.05 15.74
N GLY A 104 -10.87 -9.70 14.84
CA GLY A 104 -12.25 -10.14 15.10
C GLY A 104 -12.43 -11.49 15.79
N LEU A 105 -11.40 -12.36 15.85
CA LEU A 105 -11.53 -13.75 16.34
C LEU A 105 -10.97 -13.99 17.75
N LYS A 106 -10.31 -13.00 18.36
CA LYS A 106 -9.80 -13.10 19.75
C LYS A 106 -10.90 -13.09 20.83
N GLY A 107 -12.18 -13.06 20.45
CA GLY A 107 -13.31 -13.00 21.38
C GLY A 107 -13.91 -14.35 21.80
N GLU A 108 -13.61 -15.48 21.14
CA GLU A 108 -14.44 -16.69 21.31
C GLU A 108 -13.75 -17.99 21.75
N THR A 109 -12.42 -18.10 21.76
CA THR A 109 -11.79 -19.37 22.18
C THR A 109 -10.46 -19.14 22.88
N THR A 110 -10.47 -19.14 24.22
CA THR A 110 -9.66 -20.05 25.09
C THR A 110 -9.74 -19.60 26.54
N LEU A 111 -10.80 -20.05 27.23
CA LEU A 111 -10.64 -20.46 28.61
C LEU A 111 -9.87 -21.79 28.60
N GLU A 112 -8.90 -21.88 29.52
CA GLU A 112 -8.27 -23.09 30.08
C GLU A 112 -7.01 -23.67 29.41
N ASN A 113 -5.88 -23.37 30.07
CA ASN A 113 -4.87 -24.31 30.57
C ASN A 113 -4.21 -25.27 29.57
N ASP A 114 -3.04 -24.91 29.05
CA ASP A 114 -1.91 -25.85 29.02
C ASP A 114 -0.56 -25.12 28.79
N ALA A 115 0.28 -25.16 29.82
CA ALA A 115 1.57 -24.47 29.89
C ALA A 115 2.73 -25.41 29.53
N SER A 116 2.72 -26.00 28.34
CA SER A 116 3.93 -26.65 27.81
C SER A 116 3.85 -26.86 26.30
N THR A 117 4.33 -25.89 25.51
CA THR A 117 4.70 -26.21 24.13
C THR A 117 5.85 -25.33 23.64
N SER A 118 6.79 -26.02 23.02
CA SER A 118 8.12 -25.61 22.61
C SER A 118 8.13 -24.59 21.46
N ALA A 119 9.31 -24.02 21.21
CA ALA A 119 9.59 -22.96 20.24
C ALA A 119 9.17 -23.25 18.77
N TYR A 120 8.74 -24.47 18.44
CA TYR A 120 8.11 -24.80 17.15
C TYR A 120 6.69 -24.23 16.99
N SER A 121 6.03 -23.83 18.10
CA SER A 121 4.71 -23.19 18.11
C SER A 121 4.71 -21.75 17.55
N ARG A 122 5.88 -21.11 17.35
CA ARG A 122 5.94 -19.79 16.70
C ARG A 122 5.64 -19.81 15.19
N ALA A 123 5.56 -20.98 14.55
CA ALA A 123 5.07 -21.10 13.18
C ALA A 123 3.53 -20.95 13.09
N ASN A 124 2.82 -21.15 14.21
CA ASN A 124 1.42 -20.82 14.32
C ASN A 124 1.26 -19.37 14.80
N GLN A 125 1.83 -18.42 14.05
CA GLN A 125 1.35 -17.03 14.08
C GLN A 125 -0.06 -16.94 13.48
N GLY A 126 -0.91 -17.99 13.62
CA GLY A 126 -2.32 -18.20 13.30
C GLY A 126 -2.84 -17.66 11.97
N PHE A 127 -1.98 -17.50 10.98
CA PHE A 127 -2.37 -16.93 9.70
C PHE A 127 -3.54 -17.72 9.14
N ASP A 128 -4.62 -17.02 8.83
CA ASP A 128 -5.76 -17.68 8.23
C ASP A 128 -5.45 -17.80 6.75
N VAL A 129 -4.91 -18.96 6.35
CA VAL A 129 -4.63 -19.31 4.95
C VAL A 129 -5.83 -19.04 4.04
N LYS A 130 -7.06 -19.02 4.59
CA LYS A 130 -8.29 -18.73 3.86
C LYS A 130 -8.46 -17.24 3.53
N TYR A 131 -8.07 -16.34 4.42
CA TYR A 131 -8.36 -14.91 4.30
C TYR A 131 -7.13 -14.04 4.15
N ASP A 132 -5.94 -14.58 4.40
CA ASP A 132 -4.71 -13.82 4.33
C ASP A 132 -4.21 -13.70 2.89
N ARG A 133 -3.57 -12.56 2.61
CA ARG A 133 -2.91 -12.34 1.31
C ARG A 133 -1.73 -13.30 1.17
N SER A 134 -1.43 -13.73 -0.05
CA SER A 134 -0.18 -14.42 -0.36
C SER A 134 0.68 -13.59 -1.30
N VAL A 135 2.00 -13.75 -1.18
CA VAL A 135 2.98 -13.04 -2.01
C VAL A 135 3.99 -14.01 -2.60
N CYS A 136 4.53 -13.67 -3.77
CA CYS A 136 5.57 -14.44 -4.43
C CYS A 136 6.58 -13.50 -5.10
N PRO A 137 7.85 -13.45 -4.66
CA PRO A 137 8.89 -12.68 -5.35
C PRO A 137 8.99 -13.06 -6.83
N THR A 138 9.11 -12.06 -7.71
CA THR A 138 9.24 -12.31 -9.14
C THR A 138 10.66 -12.79 -9.48
N PRO A 139 10.84 -14.00 -10.01
CA PRO A 139 12.17 -14.60 -10.18
C PRO A 139 13.05 -13.84 -11.19
N TRP A 140 12.43 -13.11 -12.11
CA TRP A 140 13.08 -12.36 -13.18
C TRP A 140 13.43 -10.91 -12.80
N TRP A 141 13.05 -10.43 -11.62
CA TRP A 141 13.23 -9.03 -11.24
C TRP A 141 14.70 -8.64 -11.05
N GLN A 142 15.48 -9.48 -10.39
CA GLN A 142 16.90 -9.18 -10.13
C GLN A 142 17.68 -9.01 -11.44
N GLN A 143 17.37 -9.81 -12.47
CA GLN A 143 17.95 -9.68 -13.80
C GLN A 143 17.56 -8.34 -14.45
N SER A 144 16.33 -7.89 -14.22
CA SER A 144 15.83 -6.61 -14.75
C SER A 144 16.64 -5.43 -14.23
N LEU A 145 17.04 -5.45 -12.95
CA LEU A 145 17.81 -4.37 -12.31
C LEU A 145 19.20 -4.16 -12.93
N SER A 146 19.75 -5.19 -13.58
CA SER A 146 21.07 -5.17 -14.22
C SER A 146 21.02 -4.79 -15.71
N LEU A 147 19.82 -4.56 -16.28
CA LEU A 147 19.69 -4.14 -17.67
C LEU A 147 20.24 -2.73 -17.83
N VAL A 148 21.39 -2.61 -18.48
CA VAL A 148 21.99 -1.33 -18.86
C VAL A 148 21.23 -0.78 -20.06
N ASP A 149 20.98 0.53 -20.02
CA ASP A 149 20.24 1.24 -21.05
C ASP A 149 21.00 1.21 -22.38
N ASP A 150 20.29 0.77 -23.40
CA ASP A 150 20.63 0.89 -24.81
C ASP A 150 21.81 0.09 -25.39
N SER A 151 21.45 -0.56 -26.49
CA SER A 151 22.26 -1.13 -27.56
C SER A 151 22.86 -2.53 -27.33
N SER A 152 22.36 -3.48 -28.13
CA SER A 152 23.02 -4.72 -28.56
C SER A 152 22.91 -5.99 -27.71
N LEU A 153 22.01 -6.10 -26.74
CA LEU A 153 21.53 -7.44 -26.39
C LEU A 153 20.55 -7.89 -27.46
N GLU A 154 21.08 -8.28 -28.61
CA GLU A 154 20.40 -9.19 -29.53
C GLU A 154 20.08 -10.45 -28.73
N PHE A 155 18.87 -10.48 -28.16
CA PHE A 155 18.38 -11.64 -27.46
C PHE A 155 18.03 -12.68 -28.52
N GLU A 156 19.02 -13.49 -28.91
CA GLU A 156 18.82 -14.64 -29.79
C GLU A 156 17.98 -15.69 -29.06
N CYS A 157 16.68 -15.66 -29.29
CA CYS A 157 15.73 -16.67 -28.81
C CYS A 157 15.49 -17.66 -29.96
N HIS A 158 15.74 -18.95 -29.72
CA HIS A 158 15.80 -19.98 -30.77
C HIS A 158 14.68 -21.03 -30.71
N ASP A 159 13.62 -20.87 -29.90
CA ASP A 159 12.52 -21.84 -29.84
C ASP A 159 11.20 -21.21 -29.38
N ALA A 160 10.07 -21.65 -29.97
CA ALA A 160 8.67 -21.16 -29.86
C ALA A 160 8.11 -20.73 -28.47
N THR A 161 8.84 -20.96 -27.38
CA THR A 161 8.89 -20.09 -26.17
C THR A 161 9.34 -18.63 -26.42
N ASP A 162 9.73 -18.29 -27.65
CA ASP A 162 10.30 -17.00 -28.05
C ASP A 162 9.35 -15.83 -27.79
N GLN A 163 8.05 -16.03 -27.95
CA GLN A 163 7.07 -14.97 -27.72
C GLN A 163 6.95 -14.61 -26.24
N ASP A 164 7.01 -15.60 -25.35
CA ASP A 164 6.94 -15.40 -23.90
C ASP A 164 8.21 -14.75 -23.38
N ALA A 165 9.37 -15.18 -23.89
CA ALA A 165 10.65 -14.57 -23.58
C ALA A 165 10.70 -13.11 -24.08
N ALA A 166 10.27 -12.85 -25.32
CA ALA A 166 10.18 -11.50 -25.86
C ALA A 166 9.19 -10.62 -25.09
N THR A 167 8.05 -11.18 -24.67
CA THR A 167 7.04 -10.47 -23.86
C THR A 167 7.59 -10.14 -22.47
N LEU A 168 8.25 -11.09 -21.81
CA LEU A 168 8.92 -10.87 -20.54
C LEU A 168 10.00 -9.79 -20.67
N HIS A 169 10.87 -9.90 -21.68
CA HIS A 169 11.92 -8.91 -21.93
C HIS A 169 11.33 -7.51 -22.14
N SER A 170 10.23 -7.41 -22.90
CA SER A 170 9.47 -6.17 -23.09
C SER A 170 8.95 -5.60 -21.76
N ILE A 171 8.42 -6.44 -20.86
CA ILE A 171 7.99 -6.04 -19.52
C ILE A 171 9.17 -5.54 -18.70
N GLN A 172 10.29 -6.28 -18.68
CA GLN A 172 11.49 -5.90 -17.93
C GLN A 172 12.02 -4.54 -18.36
N LEU A 173 12.15 -4.31 -19.67
CA LEU A 173 12.56 -3.01 -20.23
C LEU A 173 11.59 -1.90 -19.82
N LYS A 174 10.28 -2.16 -19.85
CA LYS A 174 9.26 -1.18 -19.47
C LYS A 174 9.33 -0.80 -18.00
N LEU A 175 9.54 -1.77 -17.10
CA LEU A 175 9.70 -1.52 -15.67
C LEU A 175 11.03 -0.82 -15.34
N GLN A 176 12.10 -1.10 -16.08
CA GLN A 176 13.36 -0.37 -15.93
C GLN A 176 13.25 1.09 -16.37
N ARG A 177 12.58 1.35 -17.51
CA ARG A 177 12.26 2.72 -17.95
C ARG A 177 11.41 3.44 -16.92
N LEU A 178 10.33 2.81 -16.43
CA LEU A 178 9.51 3.34 -15.34
C LEU A 178 10.37 3.74 -14.12
N ARG A 179 11.27 2.86 -13.67
CA ARG A 179 12.17 3.14 -12.54
C ARG A 179 13.04 4.37 -12.79
N ARG A 180 13.61 4.50 -14.00
CA ARG A 180 14.47 5.63 -14.36
C ARG A 180 13.70 6.94 -14.48
N ASP A 181 12.57 6.91 -15.17
CA ASP A 181 11.73 8.09 -15.33
C ASP A 181 11.27 8.59 -13.96
N LEU A 182 10.84 7.68 -13.06
CA LEU A 182 10.46 8.06 -11.69
C LEU A 182 11.65 8.60 -10.87
N ALA A 183 12.84 8.02 -11.02
CA ALA A 183 14.04 8.52 -10.37
C ALA A 183 14.37 9.95 -10.81
N ASP A 184 14.22 10.27 -12.09
CA ASP A 184 14.47 11.61 -12.63
C ASP A 184 13.36 12.61 -12.24
N ILE A 185 12.09 12.26 -12.48
CA ILE A 185 10.93 13.12 -12.22
C ILE A 185 10.85 13.55 -10.74
N LEU A 186 11.11 12.61 -9.84
CA LEU A 186 10.98 12.79 -8.39
C LEU A 186 12.30 13.17 -7.71
N ASP A 187 13.40 13.31 -8.47
CA ASP A 187 14.75 13.62 -7.95
C ASP A 187 15.24 12.60 -6.90
N ARG A 188 15.20 11.31 -7.27
CA ARG A 188 15.54 10.16 -6.42
C ARG A 188 16.57 9.25 -7.10
N PRO A 189 17.83 9.70 -7.27
CA PRO A 189 18.84 8.96 -8.00
C PRO A 189 19.17 7.58 -7.39
N THR A 190 18.97 7.40 -6.08
CA THR A 190 19.18 6.10 -5.40
C THR A 190 18.23 5.01 -5.90
N MET A 191 17.11 5.35 -6.55
CA MET A 191 16.24 4.36 -7.19
C MET A 191 16.97 3.58 -8.30
N LEU A 192 18.03 4.14 -8.87
CA LEU A 192 18.83 3.48 -9.91
C LEU A 192 19.92 2.56 -9.36
N ASP A 193 20.29 2.69 -8.08
CA ASP A 193 21.35 1.91 -7.46
C ASP A 193 20.89 0.46 -7.24
N SER A 194 21.32 -0.46 -8.10
CA SER A 194 20.96 -1.88 -8.04
C SER A 194 21.52 -2.62 -6.81
N SER A 195 22.44 -2.02 -6.05
CA SER A 195 22.93 -2.60 -4.79
C SER A 195 21.94 -2.42 -3.62
N LEU A 196 20.95 -1.54 -3.77
CA LEU A 196 19.88 -1.36 -2.80
C LEU A 196 18.79 -2.43 -2.94
N GLY A 197 18.03 -2.64 -1.86
CA GLY A 197 16.97 -3.65 -1.78
C GLY A 197 15.71 -3.28 -2.58
N HIS A 198 15.77 -3.32 -3.91
CA HIS A 198 14.61 -3.17 -4.79
C HIS A 198 13.79 -4.45 -4.82
N GLU A 199 12.54 -4.38 -4.38
CA GLU A 199 11.66 -5.54 -4.32
C GLU A 199 10.58 -5.50 -5.41
N CYS A 200 10.27 -6.67 -5.97
CA CYS A 200 9.14 -6.88 -6.85
C CYS A 200 8.55 -8.26 -6.56
N TYR A 201 7.24 -8.33 -6.38
CA TYR A 201 6.54 -9.57 -6.08
C TYR A 201 5.10 -9.52 -6.61
N TYR A 202 4.58 -10.68 -6.96
CA TYR A 202 3.14 -10.86 -7.15
C TYR A 202 2.45 -10.87 -5.79
N SER A 203 1.30 -10.21 -5.70
CA SER A 203 0.42 -10.30 -4.53
C SER A 203 -0.94 -10.82 -4.96
N LYS A 204 -1.43 -11.83 -4.24
CA LYS A 204 -2.75 -12.43 -4.43
C LYS A 204 -3.56 -12.23 -3.16
N SER A 205 -4.73 -11.64 -3.30
CA SER A 205 -5.70 -11.50 -2.21
C SER A 205 -6.88 -12.41 -2.47
N LYS A 206 -7.34 -13.10 -1.42
CA LYS A 206 -8.49 -14.00 -1.48
C LYS A 206 -9.79 -13.23 -1.19
N PRO A 207 -10.94 -13.79 -1.55
CA PRO A 207 -12.24 -13.40 -0.99
C PRO A 207 -12.19 -13.07 0.50
N GLY A 208 -12.69 -11.90 0.89
CA GLY A 208 -12.68 -11.46 2.30
C GLY A 208 -11.34 -10.95 2.82
N SER A 209 -10.24 -11.08 2.07
CA SER A 209 -8.97 -10.45 2.42
C SER A 209 -9.13 -8.94 2.54
N SER A 210 -8.53 -8.40 3.59
CA SER A 210 -8.36 -6.97 3.79
C SER A 210 -7.02 -6.75 4.47
N LEU A 211 -6.45 -5.59 4.23
CA LEU A 211 -5.24 -5.15 4.90
C LEU A 211 -5.58 -3.82 5.58
N ALA A 212 -5.41 -3.77 6.90
CA ALA A 212 -5.70 -2.57 7.64
C ALA A 212 -4.85 -1.39 7.16
N ARG A 213 -5.31 -0.18 7.47
CA ARG A 213 -4.56 1.03 7.18
C ARG A 213 -3.12 0.94 7.66
N HIS A 214 -2.22 1.23 6.74
CA HIS A 214 -0.79 1.16 6.97
C HIS A 214 -0.05 2.17 6.07
N MET A 215 1.26 2.24 6.32
CA MET A 215 2.27 2.79 5.42
C MET A 215 3.10 1.61 4.93
N ASP A 216 3.59 1.67 3.68
CA ASP A 216 4.44 0.62 3.13
C ASP A 216 5.82 0.61 3.78
N GLU A 217 6.36 1.81 4.00
CA GLU A 217 7.57 2.00 4.79
C GLU A 217 7.19 2.48 6.18
N ARG A 218 7.78 1.86 7.18
CA ARG A 218 7.61 2.32 8.56
C ARG A 218 8.80 3.20 8.88
N HIS A 219 8.60 4.19 9.75
CA HIS A 219 9.73 4.92 10.33
C HIS A 219 10.59 3.92 11.10
N GLU A 220 11.68 3.41 10.50
CA GLU A 220 12.58 2.45 11.14
C GLU A 220 13.11 3.04 12.47
N GLU A 221 13.24 4.36 12.55
CA GLU A 221 13.58 5.13 13.75
C GLU A 221 12.60 4.89 14.92
N SER A 222 11.36 4.48 14.62
CA SER A 222 10.36 4.06 15.61
C SER A 222 10.60 2.64 16.15
N LYS A 223 11.39 1.81 15.46
CA LYS A 223 11.72 0.43 15.85
C LYS A 223 12.88 0.33 16.85
N GLY A 224 13.34 1.47 17.39
CA GLY A 224 14.33 1.57 18.46
C GLY A 224 15.70 2.09 17.99
N PRO A 225 16.73 2.08 18.87
CA PRO A 225 18.00 2.78 18.66
C PRO A 225 18.77 2.40 17.38
N ARG A 226 18.51 1.22 16.81
CA ARG A 226 19.17 0.74 15.59
C ARG A 226 18.55 1.25 14.30
N GLY A 227 17.26 1.58 14.29
CA GLY A 227 16.58 2.10 13.10
C GLY A 227 17.09 3.48 12.67
N TRP A 228 17.84 4.15 13.55
CA TRP A 228 18.50 5.42 13.32
C TRP A 228 19.75 5.26 12.43
N LEU A 229 20.38 4.09 12.44
CA LEU A 229 21.74 3.88 11.91
C LEU A 229 21.79 3.51 10.42
N LEU A 230 20.69 3.06 9.81
CA LEU A 230 20.68 2.56 8.44
C LEU A 230 19.82 3.43 7.52
N PRO A 231 20.40 4.01 6.45
CA PRO A 231 19.70 4.92 5.54
C PRO A 231 18.88 4.20 4.45
N SER A 232 18.86 2.87 4.39
CA SER A 232 18.11 2.14 3.36
C SER A 232 16.62 2.15 3.69
N ARG A 233 15.82 2.82 2.85
CA ARG A 233 14.36 2.96 3.03
C ARG A 233 13.65 2.81 1.70
N ARG A 234 12.46 2.21 1.71
CA ARG A 234 11.56 2.23 0.57
C ARG A 234 10.98 3.64 0.47
N SER A 235 11.44 4.39 -0.51
CA SER A 235 10.98 5.76 -0.73
C SER A 235 9.72 5.82 -1.60
N LEU A 236 9.52 4.84 -2.48
CA LEU A 236 8.46 4.85 -3.48
C LEU A 236 7.86 3.46 -3.65
N SER A 237 6.53 3.40 -3.74
CA SER A 237 5.77 2.19 -4.05
C SER A 237 5.07 2.38 -5.38
N TRP A 238 5.06 1.32 -6.19
CA TRP A 238 4.17 1.23 -7.34
C TRP A 238 3.46 -0.12 -7.39
N LEU A 239 2.25 -0.11 -7.93
CA LEU A 239 1.41 -1.28 -8.12
C LEU A 239 0.98 -1.37 -9.58
N ILE A 240 0.90 -2.58 -10.10
CA ILE A 240 0.28 -2.86 -11.40
C ILE A 240 -0.83 -3.87 -11.18
N TYR A 241 -2.07 -3.48 -11.43
CA TYR A 241 -3.21 -4.37 -11.22
C TYR A 241 -3.33 -5.39 -12.35
N LEU A 242 -3.37 -6.67 -11.97
CA LEU A 242 -3.63 -7.80 -12.88
C LEU A 242 -5.07 -8.32 -12.79
N SER A 243 -5.93 -7.60 -12.07
CA SER A 243 -7.30 -8.02 -11.74
C SER A 243 -8.15 -8.25 -12.98
N GLU A 244 -8.91 -9.34 -12.97
CA GLU A 244 -9.88 -9.73 -13.98
C GLU A 244 -11.20 -10.07 -13.30
N THR A 245 -12.32 -9.82 -13.99
CA THR A 245 -13.65 -10.29 -13.56
C THR A 245 -13.81 -11.75 -13.97
N GLU A 246 -14.58 -12.55 -13.24
CA GLU A 246 -14.76 -13.98 -13.58
C GLU A 246 -15.39 -14.20 -14.95
N GLU A 247 -16.23 -13.26 -15.39
CA GLU A 247 -16.82 -13.23 -16.73
C GLU A 247 -15.77 -13.11 -17.84
N SER A 248 -14.56 -12.63 -17.54
CA SER A 248 -13.45 -12.61 -18.48
C SER A 248 -12.67 -13.93 -18.58
N LYS A 249 -12.94 -14.91 -17.70
CA LYS A 249 -12.26 -16.22 -17.67
C LYS A 249 -12.92 -17.30 -18.52
N THR A 250 -14.17 -17.12 -18.97
CA THR A 250 -14.81 -18.05 -19.92
C THR A 250 -14.25 -17.83 -21.32
N TYR A 251 -12.99 -18.23 -21.48
CA TYR A 251 -12.28 -18.33 -22.73
C TYR A 251 -12.71 -19.66 -23.36
N ASP A 252 -13.83 -19.66 -24.07
CA ASP A 252 -14.13 -20.79 -24.96
C ASP A 252 -13.27 -20.60 -26.21
N GLU A 253 -12.13 -21.29 -26.27
CA GLU A 253 -11.19 -21.24 -27.40
C GLU A 253 -11.85 -21.57 -28.74
N ASN A 254 -13.03 -22.22 -28.72
CA ASN A 254 -13.75 -22.65 -29.91
C ASN A 254 -14.78 -21.63 -30.43
N TYR A 255 -15.18 -20.65 -29.63
CA TYR A 255 -16.12 -19.61 -30.05
C TYR A 255 -15.42 -18.27 -29.98
N GLY A 256 -15.08 -17.71 -31.15
CA GLY A 256 -14.51 -16.36 -31.34
C GLY A 256 -15.48 -15.25 -30.90
N SER A 257 -15.86 -15.27 -29.63
CA SER A 257 -16.88 -14.47 -29.00
C SER A 257 -16.24 -13.25 -28.36
N ASN A 258 -16.82 -12.10 -28.68
CA ASN A 258 -16.60 -10.81 -28.04
C ASN A 258 -16.30 -10.98 -26.55
N ILE A 259 -15.04 -10.76 -26.17
CA ILE A 259 -14.66 -10.56 -24.78
C ILE A 259 -15.39 -9.27 -24.38
N ASN A 260 -16.55 -9.42 -23.75
CA ASN A 260 -17.15 -8.32 -23.01
C ASN A 260 -16.18 -8.06 -21.85
N ASN A 261 -15.24 -7.14 -22.08
CA ASN A 261 -14.31 -6.60 -21.10
C ASN A 261 -15.12 -5.90 -20.00
N LYS A 262 -15.79 -6.67 -19.16
CA LYS A 262 -16.54 -6.12 -18.05
C LYS A 262 -15.54 -5.55 -17.07
N GLU A 263 -15.58 -4.24 -16.94
CA GLU A 263 -14.71 -3.49 -16.05
C GLU A 263 -14.87 -3.97 -14.60
N TRP A 264 -13.83 -3.80 -13.80
CA TRP A 264 -13.88 -4.16 -12.38
C TRP A 264 -14.95 -3.36 -11.66
N ASP A 265 -15.99 -4.04 -11.18
CA ASP A 265 -17.04 -3.42 -10.37
C ASP A 265 -16.61 -3.41 -8.90
N ALA A 266 -16.27 -2.25 -8.37
CA ALA A 266 -15.82 -2.12 -6.99
C ALA A 266 -16.94 -2.32 -5.95
N GLU A 267 -18.20 -2.08 -6.30
CA GLU A 267 -19.32 -2.33 -5.38
C GLU A 267 -19.49 -3.83 -5.15
N GLN A 268 -19.41 -4.59 -6.24
CA GLN A 268 -19.50 -6.06 -6.20
C GLN A 268 -18.23 -6.71 -5.65
N ASN A 269 -17.05 -6.24 -6.09
CA ASN A 269 -15.80 -6.94 -5.83
C ASN A 269 -15.00 -6.39 -4.65
N GLY A 270 -15.17 -5.12 -4.30
CA GLY A 270 -14.29 -4.44 -3.36
C GLY A 270 -12.87 -4.30 -3.91
N GLY A 271 -11.86 -4.39 -3.03
CA GLY A 271 -10.45 -4.45 -3.43
C GLY A 271 -9.85 -3.12 -3.93
N MET A 272 -10.58 -2.01 -3.79
CA MET A 272 -10.05 -0.67 -4.05
C MET A 272 -8.89 -0.36 -3.13
N LEU A 273 -7.89 0.35 -3.65
CA LEU A 273 -6.87 0.98 -2.81
C LEU A 273 -7.44 2.30 -2.29
N ARG A 274 -7.81 2.31 -1.02
CA ARG A 274 -8.25 3.51 -0.32
C ARG A 274 -7.03 4.22 0.25
N THR A 275 -6.90 5.51 -0.03
CA THR A 275 -5.78 6.33 0.44
C THR A 275 -6.28 7.56 1.18
N PHE A 276 -5.42 8.11 2.05
CA PHE A 276 -5.77 9.19 2.96
C PHE A 276 -4.85 10.41 2.84
N PRO A 277 -4.79 11.07 1.66
CA PRO A 277 -3.95 12.26 1.49
C PRO A 277 -4.48 13.44 2.30
N GLN A 278 -3.61 14.40 2.61
CA GLN A 278 -4.03 15.63 3.28
C GLN A 278 -4.87 16.53 2.38
N LYS A 279 -6.00 17.00 2.92
CA LYS A 279 -6.98 17.80 2.19
C LYS A 279 -6.39 19.13 1.72
N TYR A 280 -5.67 19.81 2.61
CA TYR A 280 -5.22 21.19 2.41
C TYR A 280 -3.71 21.29 2.15
N PHE A 281 -3.09 20.21 1.69
CA PHE A 281 -1.71 20.24 1.24
C PHE A 281 -1.64 20.66 -0.23
N ARG A 282 -0.88 21.72 -0.53
CA ARG A 282 -0.67 22.24 -1.88
C ARG A 282 0.84 22.42 -2.11
N PRO A 283 1.51 21.51 -2.84
CA PRO A 283 2.95 21.64 -3.09
C PRO A 283 3.28 22.80 -4.03
N LYS A 284 2.35 23.18 -4.93
CA LYS A 284 2.47 24.34 -5.82
C LYS A 284 1.10 24.91 -6.12
N SER A 285 0.90 26.20 -5.88
CA SER A 285 -0.17 26.94 -6.56
C SER A 285 0.42 27.64 -7.79
N ASN A 286 -0.33 27.71 -8.89
CA ASN A 286 0.01 28.56 -10.05
C ASN A 286 0.08 30.06 -9.69
N ILE A 287 -0.21 30.41 -8.43
CA ILE A 287 -0.27 31.76 -7.88
C ILE A 287 1.07 32.15 -7.22
N GLY A 288 2.11 31.31 -7.32
CA GLY A 288 3.46 31.68 -6.88
C GLY A 288 3.73 31.51 -5.38
N CYS A 289 2.79 30.95 -4.62
CA CYS A 289 3.03 30.44 -3.28
C CYS A 289 3.48 28.97 -3.39
N GLU A 290 4.79 28.72 -3.43
CA GLU A 290 5.38 27.37 -3.24
C GLU A 290 5.73 27.17 -1.77
N ASP A 291 4.76 27.41 -0.87
CA ASP A 291 5.03 27.56 0.57
C ASP A 291 5.50 26.26 1.25
N THR A 292 5.43 25.11 0.57
CA THR A 292 5.70 23.81 1.17
C THR A 292 6.62 22.92 0.32
N VAL A 293 7.49 22.18 0.99
CA VAL A 293 8.33 21.15 0.37
C VAL A 293 7.51 19.91 0.04
N PRO A 294 7.93 19.08 -0.93
CA PRO A 294 7.29 17.80 -1.23
C PRO A 294 7.08 16.93 0.01
N CYS A 295 5.99 16.15 0.02
CA CYS A 295 5.75 15.17 1.07
C CYS A 295 6.77 14.03 1.05
N GLY A 296 6.86 13.33 2.18
CA GLY A 296 7.59 12.08 2.36
C GLY A 296 8.97 12.26 2.96
N SER A 297 9.85 13.03 2.30
CA SER A 297 11.17 13.32 2.87
C SER A 297 11.74 14.68 2.48
N HIS A 298 12.58 15.23 3.36
CA HIS A 298 13.31 16.47 3.13
C HIS A 298 14.72 16.34 3.72
N ASN A 299 15.76 16.57 2.90
CA ASN A 299 17.17 16.38 3.30
C ASN A 299 17.44 15.00 3.95
N GLY A 300 16.80 13.93 3.45
CA GLY A 300 16.91 12.58 4.01
C GLY A 300 16.10 12.33 5.29
N ASN A 301 15.47 13.37 5.86
CA ASN A 301 14.62 13.27 7.04
C ASN A 301 13.21 12.84 6.66
N LEU A 302 12.59 12.00 7.50
CA LEU A 302 11.25 11.49 7.25
C LEU A 302 10.18 12.45 7.73
N GLN A 303 9.12 12.54 6.95
CA GLN A 303 7.88 13.14 7.40
C GLN A 303 7.22 12.25 8.46
N VAL A 304 7.08 12.73 9.69
CA VAL A 304 6.46 11.98 10.80
C VAL A 304 5.04 12.44 11.13
N GLY A 305 4.62 13.56 10.54
CA GLY A 305 3.33 14.15 10.82
C GLY A 305 2.96 15.32 9.93
N TRP A 306 1.94 16.02 10.39
CA TRP A 306 1.37 17.20 9.79
C TRP A 306 1.18 18.26 10.85
N LEU A 307 1.45 19.50 10.49
CA LEU A 307 1.06 20.67 11.26
C LEU A 307 -0.18 21.26 10.61
N LEU A 308 -1.33 21.11 11.28
CA LEU A 308 -2.62 21.60 10.80
C LEU A 308 -2.82 23.07 11.22
N ALA A 309 -2.07 23.98 10.59
CA ALA A 309 -2.09 25.40 10.95
C ALA A 309 -3.35 26.10 10.43
N GLU A 310 -3.94 26.96 11.27
CA GLU A 310 -4.87 27.97 10.79
C GLU A 310 -4.08 28.99 9.96
N GLU A 311 -4.65 29.45 8.85
CA GLU A 311 -3.99 30.47 8.03
C GLU A 311 -3.75 31.73 8.85
N HIS A 312 -2.50 32.21 8.81
CA HIS A 312 -2.17 33.55 9.29
C HIS A 312 -3.01 34.56 8.50
N GLU A 313 -3.58 35.58 9.17
CA GLU A 313 -4.53 36.54 8.56
C GLU A 313 -4.02 37.18 7.26
N SER A 314 -2.70 37.25 7.08
CA SER A 314 -2.05 37.74 5.86
C SER A 314 -2.36 36.93 4.60
N PHE A 315 -2.66 35.64 4.71
CA PHE A 315 -2.94 34.76 3.56
C PHE A 315 -4.43 34.78 3.13
N ARG A 316 -5.35 35.05 4.06
CA ARG A 316 -6.80 35.17 3.78
C ARG A 316 -7.14 36.17 2.67
N LYS A 317 -6.24 37.11 2.38
CA LYS A 317 -6.42 38.13 1.33
C LYS A 317 -6.53 37.52 -0.08
N TYR A 318 -6.03 36.32 -0.32
CA TYR A 318 -5.94 35.74 -1.66
C TYR A 318 -6.96 34.64 -1.96
N ASP A 319 -7.46 33.93 -0.93
CA ASP A 319 -8.49 32.89 -1.09
C ASP A 319 -9.32 32.76 0.21
N GLU A 320 -10.45 33.45 0.27
CA GLU A 320 -11.35 33.41 1.44
C GLU A 320 -11.91 32.00 1.74
N SER A 321 -11.78 31.05 0.79
CA SER A 321 -12.25 29.68 0.97
C SER A 321 -11.26 28.77 1.72
N LEU A 322 -10.02 29.22 1.91
CA LEU A 322 -8.98 28.45 2.59
C LEU A 322 -8.86 28.90 4.04
N THR A 323 -9.46 28.11 4.93
CA THR A 323 -9.34 28.36 6.37
C THR A 323 -8.14 27.65 6.99
N GLN A 324 -7.46 26.76 6.26
CA GLN A 324 -6.46 25.85 6.82
C GLN A 324 -5.38 25.48 5.79
N ILE A 325 -4.12 25.54 6.23
CA ILE A 325 -2.96 25.03 5.48
C ILE A 325 -2.31 23.92 6.30
N THR A 326 -1.90 22.86 5.63
CA THR A 326 -1.18 21.76 6.28
C THR A 326 0.29 21.75 5.87
N HIS A 327 1.20 21.68 6.82
CA HIS A 327 2.64 21.55 6.56
C HIS A 327 3.13 20.14 6.92
N PRO A 328 3.93 19.49 6.07
CA PRO A 328 4.60 18.24 6.45
C PRO A 328 5.61 18.53 7.56
N VAL A 329 5.59 17.71 8.61
CA VAL A 329 6.51 17.81 9.74
C VAL A 329 7.55 16.72 9.60
N PHE A 330 8.82 17.13 9.56
CA PHE A 330 9.96 16.25 9.41
C PHE A 330 10.67 16.05 10.74
N LEU A 331 11.22 14.85 10.92
CA LEU A 331 12.05 14.50 12.06
C LEU A 331 13.51 14.47 11.62
N ASP A 332 14.32 15.42 12.11
CA ASP A 332 15.78 15.34 12.02
C ASP A 332 16.30 14.64 13.27
N CYS A 333 16.79 13.42 13.06
CA CYS A 333 17.32 12.52 14.08
C CYS A 333 18.79 12.80 14.43
N TRP A 334 19.45 13.68 13.70
CA TRP A 334 20.90 13.90 13.75
C TRP A 334 21.25 15.37 13.99
N TYR A 335 20.30 16.14 14.50
CA TYR A 335 20.48 17.54 14.82
C TYR A 335 21.64 17.70 15.81
N GLN A 336 22.67 18.43 15.38
CA GLN A 336 23.87 18.64 16.19
C GLN A 336 23.58 19.69 17.26
N HIS A 337 23.38 19.23 18.49
CA HIS A 337 23.15 20.10 19.63
C HIS A 337 24.43 20.21 20.46
N THR A 338 24.93 21.44 20.64
CA THR A 338 26.05 21.70 21.55
C THR A 338 25.53 21.77 22.97
N ASN A 339 25.84 20.75 23.77
CA ASN A 339 25.43 20.68 25.16
C ASN A 339 26.02 21.88 25.92
N PRO A 340 25.20 22.72 26.58
CA PRO A 340 25.69 23.96 27.20
C PRO A 340 26.63 23.72 28.40
N TYR A 341 26.59 22.53 29.00
CA TYR A 341 27.39 22.17 30.16
C TYR A 341 28.71 21.50 29.78
N THR A 342 28.70 20.59 28.81
CA THR A 342 29.91 19.86 28.38
C THR A 342 30.63 20.54 27.21
N ARG A 343 29.93 21.40 26.45
CA ARG A 343 30.35 21.97 25.15
C ARG A 343 30.61 20.93 24.06
N GLU A 344 30.23 19.68 24.30
CA GLU A 344 30.33 18.61 23.31
C GLU A 344 29.09 18.66 22.39
N SER A 345 29.31 18.38 21.10
CA SER A 345 28.22 18.21 20.14
C SER A 345 27.67 16.79 20.28
N GLU A 346 26.37 16.67 20.49
CA GLU A 346 25.66 15.39 20.58
C GLU A 346 24.45 15.37 19.64
N PRO A 347 24.09 14.20 19.07
CA PRO A 347 22.94 14.09 18.19
C PRO A 347 21.64 14.12 18.99
N HIS A 348 20.74 15.00 18.57
CA HIS A 348 19.39 15.13 19.12
C HIS A 348 18.35 14.91 18.04
N GLY A 349 17.15 14.52 18.45
CA GLY A 349 15.95 14.63 17.64
C GLY A 349 15.42 16.06 17.66
N VAL A 350 14.95 16.55 16.51
CA VAL A 350 14.17 17.78 16.42
C VAL A 350 13.06 17.63 15.37
N LEU A 351 11.87 18.18 15.64
CA LEU A 351 10.83 18.34 14.65
C LEU A 351 10.94 19.70 13.98
N TYR A 352 10.74 19.73 12.68
CA TYR A 352 10.73 20.97 11.92
C TYR A 352 9.74 20.91 10.76
N ILE A 353 9.36 22.09 10.30
CA ILE A 353 8.69 22.31 9.02
C ILE A 353 9.59 23.14 8.12
N VAL A 354 9.31 23.14 6.83
CA VAL A 354 10.00 23.99 5.86
C VAL A 354 9.01 25.01 5.34
N ARG A 355 9.33 26.29 5.52
CA ARG A 355 8.60 27.40 4.93
C ARG A 355 9.40 27.98 3.79
N GLN A 356 8.72 28.38 2.73
CA GLN A 356 9.34 29.29 1.76
C GLN A 356 9.25 30.70 2.33
N GLN A 357 10.38 31.42 2.35
CA GLN A 357 10.35 32.82 2.74
C GLN A 357 9.67 33.61 1.61
N ILE A 358 8.46 34.11 1.87
CA ILE A 358 7.83 35.09 0.97
C ILE A 358 8.64 36.36 1.14
N VAL A 359 9.55 36.62 0.20
CA VAL A 359 10.27 37.89 0.12
C VAL A 359 9.24 38.95 -0.27
N GLY A 360 8.58 39.55 0.73
CA GLY A 360 7.56 40.55 0.51
C GLY A 360 8.13 41.71 -0.29
N GLU A 361 7.53 42.02 -1.45
CA GLU A 361 7.54 43.25 -2.29
C GLU A 361 8.74 44.22 -2.28
N VAL A 362 9.91 43.85 -1.76
CA VAL A 362 11.09 44.69 -1.81
C VAL A 362 11.80 44.37 -3.12
N ASN A 363 11.90 45.39 -3.98
CA ASN A 363 12.45 45.43 -5.35
C ASN A 363 13.94 45.00 -5.48
N THR A 364 14.38 43.96 -4.78
CA THR A 364 15.71 43.39 -4.94
C THR A 364 15.63 42.22 -5.91
N THR A 365 16.24 42.40 -7.08
CA THR A 365 16.26 41.49 -8.23
C THR A 365 16.99 40.16 -8.01
N SER A 366 17.25 39.77 -6.75
CA SER A 366 17.88 38.51 -6.37
C SER A 366 16.88 37.64 -5.62
N SER A 367 15.95 37.06 -6.36
CA SER A 367 14.92 36.13 -5.87
C SER A 367 15.49 34.73 -5.68
N SER A 368 16.39 34.54 -4.72
CA SER A 368 16.70 33.18 -4.27
C SER A 368 15.52 32.69 -3.44
N ASN A 369 14.82 31.67 -3.95
CA ASN A 369 13.78 30.92 -3.24
C ASN A 369 14.40 30.12 -2.08
N GLU A 370 14.94 30.84 -1.09
CA GLU A 370 15.58 30.23 0.06
C GLU A 370 14.51 29.60 0.96
N LYS A 371 14.65 28.29 1.17
CA LYS A 371 13.78 27.51 2.05
C LYS A 371 14.26 27.74 3.48
N GLN A 372 13.38 28.24 4.34
CA GLN A 372 13.64 28.42 5.75
C GLN A 372 13.16 27.20 6.54
N ILE A 373 14.08 26.59 7.29
CA ILE A 373 13.73 25.57 8.28
C ILE A 373 13.20 26.27 9.53
N GLU A 374 11.99 25.90 9.92
CA GLU A 374 11.39 26.31 11.19
C GLU A 374 11.28 25.09 12.11
N TYR A 375 12.06 25.09 13.19
CA TYR A 375 11.94 24.10 14.24
C TYR A 375 10.65 24.33 15.02
N ILE A 376 9.93 23.25 15.35
CA ILE A 376 8.67 23.34 16.13
C ILE A 376 8.82 22.76 17.54
N THR A 377 9.98 22.19 17.85
CA THR A 377 10.34 21.60 19.13
C THR A 377 11.76 22.00 19.56
N VAL A 378 12.04 21.98 20.86
CA VAL A 378 13.43 21.97 21.34
C VAL A 378 14.13 20.66 20.97
N PRO A 379 15.46 20.63 20.83
CA PRO A 379 16.21 19.38 20.67
C PRO A 379 15.97 18.42 21.84
N TRP A 380 15.80 17.13 21.57
CA TRP A 380 15.66 16.09 22.60
C TRP A 380 16.59 14.90 22.36
N LEU A 381 17.00 14.25 23.44
CA LEU A 381 17.88 13.10 23.37
C LEU A 381 17.11 11.85 22.88
N PRO A 382 17.68 11.01 22.00
CA PRO A 382 17.02 9.78 21.55
C PRO A 382 16.67 8.79 22.66
N PHE A 383 17.30 8.90 23.82
CA PHE A 383 17.00 8.07 25.01
C PHE A 383 16.00 8.72 25.97
N ALA A 384 15.48 9.91 25.65
CA ALA A 384 14.47 10.59 26.46
C ALA A 384 13.12 9.83 26.48
N PHE A 385 12.89 8.92 25.54
CA PHE A 385 11.68 8.11 25.47
C PHE A 385 11.97 6.62 25.71
N GLN A 386 11.13 5.99 26.53
CA GLN A 386 11.10 4.53 26.68
C GLN A 386 10.07 3.97 25.70
N GLY A 387 10.47 3.71 24.44
CA GLY A 387 9.59 3.07 23.46
C GLY A 387 9.64 3.69 22.06
N ASN A 388 8.47 3.92 21.48
CA ASN A 388 8.29 4.45 20.12
C ASN A 388 8.27 5.99 20.16
N VAL A 389 9.06 6.62 19.26
CA VAL A 389 9.07 8.09 19.05
C VAL A 389 7.67 8.66 18.82
N MET A 390 6.81 7.98 18.06
CA MET A 390 5.47 8.46 17.76
C MET A 390 4.60 8.55 19.03
N GLU A 391 4.65 7.53 19.89
CA GLU A 391 3.93 7.54 21.17
C GLU A 391 4.47 8.63 22.10
N PHE A 392 5.79 8.84 22.12
CA PHE A 392 6.40 9.94 22.85
C PHE A 392 5.89 11.30 22.36
N LEU A 393 5.91 11.55 21.06
CA LEU A 393 5.44 12.81 20.47
C LEU A 393 3.94 13.03 20.74
N LYS A 394 3.10 12.01 20.59
CA LYS A 394 1.66 12.06 20.90
C LYS A 394 1.41 12.40 22.36
N HIS A 395 2.11 11.72 23.26
CA HIS A 395 1.99 11.93 24.69
C HIS A 395 2.43 13.35 25.08
N ARG A 396 3.57 13.82 24.57
CA ARG A 396 4.07 15.17 24.83
C ARG A 396 3.13 16.24 24.29
N ALA A 397 2.63 16.10 23.07
CA ALA A 397 1.64 17.00 22.50
C ALA A 397 0.38 17.07 23.37
N THR A 398 -0.10 15.93 23.88
CA THR A 398 -1.29 15.88 24.75
C THR A 398 -1.04 16.55 26.10
N LEU A 399 0.11 16.30 26.73
CA LEU A 399 0.46 16.89 28.02
C LEU A 399 0.55 18.41 27.95
N GLU A 400 1.18 18.96 26.90
CA GLU A 400 1.41 20.39 26.74
C GLU A 400 0.13 21.19 26.40
N LEU A 401 -0.97 20.49 26.10
CA LEU A 401 -2.30 21.11 26.01
C LEU A 401 -2.94 21.34 27.39
N ASN A 402 -2.45 20.69 28.44
CA ASN A 402 -2.93 20.93 29.80
C ASN A 402 -2.09 22.01 30.49
N PRO A 403 -2.65 23.21 30.78
CA PRO A 403 -1.92 24.29 31.41
C PRO A 403 -1.41 23.97 32.82
N GLU A 404 -1.96 22.96 33.49
CA GLU A 404 -1.53 22.53 34.84
C GLU A 404 -0.25 21.68 34.82
N HIS A 405 0.19 21.23 33.64
CA HIS A 405 1.29 20.29 33.47
C HIS A 405 2.32 20.80 32.45
N SER A 406 3.17 21.76 32.85
CA SER A 406 4.64 21.57 32.80
C SER A 406 5.40 22.91 32.83
N SER A 407 6.49 22.91 33.58
CA SER A 407 7.60 23.84 33.41
C SER A 407 8.51 23.47 32.22
N GLU A 408 8.43 22.22 31.74
CA GLU A 408 9.26 21.69 30.65
C GLU A 408 8.42 21.42 29.40
N ARG A 409 8.65 22.20 28.35
CA ARG A 409 7.97 22.08 27.05
C ARG A 409 8.90 21.45 26.02
N LEU A 410 8.36 20.52 25.25
CA LEU A 410 9.01 19.95 24.06
C LEU A 410 8.70 20.85 22.86
N PHE A 411 7.45 21.23 22.67
CA PHE A 411 7.06 22.13 21.58
C PHE A 411 7.44 23.57 21.94
N LEU A 412 7.96 24.30 20.96
CA LEU A 412 8.38 25.69 21.16
C LEU A 412 7.17 26.62 21.40
N ASP A 413 6.01 26.24 20.88
CA ASP A 413 4.74 26.95 21.03
C ASP A 413 3.60 25.96 21.33
N GLN A 414 2.64 26.36 22.18
CA GLN A 414 1.48 25.53 22.51
C GLN A 414 0.58 25.30 21.28
N ASN A 415 0.56 26.25 20.34
CA ASN A 415 -0.12 26.08 19.06
C ASN A 415 0.49 24.91 18.28
N TYR A 416 1.81 24.73 18.27
CA TYR A 416 2.44 23.58 17.62
C TYR A 416 2.01 22.26 18.23
N ALA A 417 1.98 22.15 19.56
CA ALA A 417 1.46 20.97 20.23
C ALA A 417 0.01 20.67 19.85
N SER A 418 -0.85 21.70 19.74
CA SER A 418 -2.27 21.54 19.40
C SER A 418 -2.51 21.15 17.94
N GLN A 419 -1.71 21.71 17.02
CA GLN A 419 -1.85 21.56 15.58
C GLN A 419 -1.12 20.34 15.04
N PHE A 420 -0.13 19.83 15.76
CA PHE A 420 0.61 18.63 15.37
C PHE A 420 -0.32 17.41 15.37
N LYS A 421 -0.28 16.66 14.26
CA LYS A 421 -0.96 15.38 14.07
C LYS A 421 0.04 14.40 13.49
N LEU A 422 0.12 13.23 14.11
CA LEU A 422 0.95 12.15 13.61
C LEU A 422 0.45 11.67 12.25
N LEU A 423 1.40 11.31 11.38
CA LEU A 423 1.10 10.66 10.12
C LEU A 423 0.57 9.23 10.40
N GLU A 424 1.26 8.50 11.28
CA GLU A 424 0.89 7.16 11.75
C GLU A 424 0.28 7.22 13.16
N ASP A 425 -1.04 7.46 13.24
CA ASP A 425 -1.81 7.36 14.49
C ASP A 425 -2.62 6.05 14.53
N ARG A 426 -1.97 4.98 15.01
CA ARG A 426 -2.54 3.63 14.99
C ARG A 426 -3.83 3.50 15.79
N GLU A 427 -3.93 4.18 16.93
CA GLU A 427 -5.14 4.14 17.74
C GLU A 427 -6.34 4.69 16.94
N THR A 428 -6.13 5.82 16.27
CA THR A 428 -7.14 6.40 15.37
C THR A 428 -7.46 5.46 14.22
N TRP A 429 -6.45 4.83 13.61
CA TRP A 429 -6.65 3.90 12.49
C TRP A 429 -7.41 2.64 12.89
N GLU A 430 -7.06 2.04 14.02
CA GLU A 430 -7.72 0.85 14.57
C GLU A 430 -9.17 1.13 14.97
N SER A 431 -9.48 2.37 15.36
CA SER A 431 -10.87 2.82 15.59
C SER A 431 -11.68 3.05 14.31
N GLY A 432 -11.07 2.91 13.12
CA GLY A 432 -11.69 3.16 11.82
C GLY A 432 -11.86 4.63 11.45
N LYS A 433 -11.43 5.56 12.32
CA LYS A 433 -11.48 7.00 12.04
C LYS A 433 -10.44 7.38 10.99
N ASN A 434 -10.76 8.31 10.12
CA ASN A 434 -9.81 8.84 9.13
C ASN A 434 -8.70 9.65 9.83
N PRO A 435 -7.47 9.70 9.27
CA PRO A 435 -6.44 10.61 9.75
C PRO A 435 -6.93 12.06 9.80
N ALA A 436 -6.49 12.82 10.80
CA ALA A 436 -6.89 14.22 10.93
C ALA A 436 -6.44 15.04 9.71
N GLY A 437 -7.36 15.85 9.16
CA GLY A 437 -7.10 16.68 7.99
C GLY A 437 -7.09 15.94 6.65
N SER A 438 -7.27 14.61 6.62
CA SER A 438 -7.23 13.85 5.37
C SER A 438 -8.56 13.85 4.61
N VAL A 439 -8.49 13.60 3.30
CA VAL A 439 -9.63 13.15 2.49
C VAL A 439 -9.48 11.66 2.17
N VAL A 440 -10.57 11.02 1.75
CA VAL A 440 -10.55 9.64 1.24
C VAL A 440 -10.45 9.69 -0.27
N GLU A 441 -9.46 9.03 -0.85
CA GLU A 441 -9.39 8.76 -2.29
C GLU A 441 -9.39 7.26 -2.52
N ASP A 442 -10.38 6.75 -3.23
CA ASP A 442 -10.48 5.33 -3.61
C ASP A 442 -10.01 5.13 -5.05
N ILE A 443 -9.03 4.25 -5.25
CA ILE A 443 -8.45 3.94 -6.55
C ILE A 443 -8.90 2.54 -6.97
N LEU A 444 -9.57 2.47 -8.11
CA LEU A 444 -10.08 1.23 -8.68
C LEU A 444 -8.92 0.33 -9.16
N PRO A 445 -8.93 -0.98 -8.85
CA PRO A 445 -7.91 -1.91 -9.26
C PRO A 445 -8.12 -2.36 -10.71
N LYS A 446 -8.26 -1.41 -11.64
CA LYS A 446 -8.50 -1.68 -13.06
C LYS A 446 -7.29 -2.36 -13.68
N ARG A 447 -7.52 -3.46 -14.40
CA ARG A 447 -6.49 -4.24 -15.10
C ARG A 447 -5.53 -3.35 -15.89
N GLY A 448 -4.23 -3.62 -15.78
CA GLY A 448 -3.19 -2.88 -16.49
C GLY A 448 -2.95 -1.46 -15.97
N THR A 449 -3.64 -1.04 -14.90
CA THR A 449 -3.40 0.28 -14.31
C THR A 449 -2.15 0.25 -13.44
N LEU A 450 -1.24 1.18 -13.71
CA LEU A 450 -0.12 1.53 -12.87
C LEU A 450 -0.57 2.56 -11.82
N VAL A 451 -0.19 2.32 -10.57
CA VAL A 451 -0.41 3.21 -9.44
C VAL A 451 0.94 3.52 -8.81
N VAL A 452 1.24 4.79 -8.55
CA VAL A 452 2.50 5.24 -7.94
C VAL A 452 2.20 6.17 -6.78
N PHE A 453 2.85 5.97 -5.64
CA PHE A 453 2.75 6.85 -4.48
C PHE A 453 4.00 6.76 -3.60
N ASP A 454 4.18 7.76 -2.75
CA ASP A 454 5.28 7.80 -1.79
C ASP A 454 5.01 6.90 -0.58
N SER A 455 5.91 5.94 -0.34
CA SER A 455 5.74 4.88 0.67
C SER A 455 5.80 5.41 2.11
N VAL A 456 6.37 6.59 2.33
CA VAL A 456 6.55 7.21 3.67
C VAL A 456 5.58 8.36 3.90
N ALA A 457 4.82 8.81 2.89
CA ALA A 457 3.89 9.94 3.02
C ALA A 457 2.40 9.59 3.00
N LEU A 458 2.01 8.45 2.43
CA LEU A 458 0.60 8.16 2.13
C LEU A 458 0.03 6.96 2.91
N PRO A 459 -0.77 7.20 3.96
CA PRO A 459 -1.55 6.15 4.60
C PRO A 459 -2.55 5.57 3.62
N HIS A 460 -2.66 4.25 3.58
CA HIS A 460 -3.56 3.56 2.66
C HIS A 460 -4.02 2.19 3.19
N GLU A 461 -5.12 1.70 2.64
CA GLU A 461 -5.68 0.39 2.92
C GLU A 461 -6.37 -0.20 1.67
N PRO A 462 -6.06 -1.44 1.31
CA PRO A 462 -6.92 -2.22 0.42
C PRO A 462 -8.27 -2.49 1.09
N THR A 463 -9.35 -1.98 0.50
CA THR A 463 -10.72 -2.26 0.95
C THR A 463 -11.01 -3.76 0.84
N LYS A 464 -11.87 -4.25 1.75
CA LYS A 464 -12.22 -5.67 1.83
C LYS A 464 -12.73 -6.18 0.49
N LEU A 465 -12.21 -7.34 0.07
CA LEU A 465 -12.74 -8.05 -1.10
C LEU A 465 -14.08 -8.72 -0.75
N ASN A 466 -15.11 -8.41 -1.53
CA ASN A 466 -16.49 -8.82 -1.24
C ASN A 466 -16.85 -10.21 -1.80
N VAL A 467 -16.24 -10.63 -2.90
CA VAL A 467 -16.69 -11.87 -3.57
C VAL A 467 -16.08 -13.09 -2.90
N TYR A 468 -16.92 -13.95 -2.32
CA TYR A 468 -16.68 -15.39 -2.21
C TYR A 468 -17.28 -16.06 -3.44
N MET A 469 -16.47 -16.72 -4.26
CA MET A 469 -17.00 -17.57 -5.31
C MET A 469 -17.30 -18.96 -4.72
N PHE A 470 -18.59 -19.28 -4.54
CA PHE A 470 -19.04 -20.67 -4.47
C PHE A 470 -19.27 -21.14 -5.89
N ALA A 471 -18.27 -21.79 -6.50
CA ALA A 471 -18.46 -22.54 -7.73
C ALA A 471 -18.71 -24.01 -7.36
N PHE A 472 -19.90 -24.52 -7.66
CA PHE A 472 -20.03 -25.95 -7.95
C PHE A 472 -19.36 -26.16 -9.30
N TYR A 473 -18.10 -26.57 -9.31
CA TYR A 473 -17.52 -27.17 -10.50
C TYR A 473 -18.08 -28.58 -10.60
N ILE A 474 -19.14 -28.76 -11.40
CA ILE A 474 -19.54 -30.08 -11.86
C ILE A 474 -18.62 -30.37 -13.04
N ASP A 475 -17.67 -31.27 -12.82
CA ASP A 475 -16.83 -31.81 -13.88
C ASP A 475 -17.76 -32.47 -14.94
N PRO A 476 -17.72 -32.02 -16.21
CA PRO A 476 -18.57 -32.58 -17.27
C PRO A 476 -18.39 -34.08 -17.47
N SER A 477 -17.25 -34.65 -17.08
CA SER A 477 -17.01 -36.10 -17.15
C SER A 477 -17.93 -36.90 -16.20
N TYR A 478 -18.51 -36.27 -15.18
CA TYR A 478 -19.51 -36.90 -14.29
C TYR A 478 -20.94 -36.83 -14.84
N LEU A 479 -21.18 -36.11 -15.95
CA LEU A 479 -22.50 -36.06 -16.60
C LEU A 479 -22.69 -37.15 -17.65
N GLU A 480 -21.63 -37.81 -18.12
CA GLU A 480 -21.74 -38.92 -19.08
C GLU A 480 -22.02 -40.28 -18.43
N GLU A 481 -21.71 -40.46 -17.13
CA GLU A 481 -21.94 -41.73 -16.42
C GLU A 481 -23.22 -41.80 -15.57
N PHE A 482 -23.94 -40.68 -15.39
CA PHE A 482 -25.21 -40.69 -14.68
C PHE A 482 -26.40 -40.74 -15.64
N ASN A 483 -26.78 -41.96 -16.03
CA ASN A 483 -28.16 -42.26 -16.40
C ASN A 483 -29.05 -42.08 -15.16
N VAL A 484 -29.48 -40.85 -14.90
CA VAL A 484 -30.40 -40.56 -13.81
C VAL A 484 -31.79 -41.06 -14.21
N HIS A 485 -32.11 -42.28 -13.77
CA HIS A 485 -33.49 -42.62 -13.44
C HIS A 485 -33.96 -41.66 -12.34
N ILE A 486 -34.74 -40.66 -12.73
CA ILE A 486 -35.48 -39.83 -11.79
C ILE A 486 -36.55 -40.73 -11.16
N LEU A 487 -36.25 -41.27 -9.98
CA LEU A 487 -37.27 -41.78 -9.07
C LEU A 487 -38.00 -40.58 -8.48
N GLU A 488 -39.24 -40.41 -8.93
CA GLU A 488 -40.28 -39.64 -8.26
C GLU A 488 -40.37 -40.07 -6.79
N ASN A 489 -39.97 -39.21 -5.87
CA ASN A 489 -40.48 -39.22 -4.49
C ASN A 489 -40.09 -37.94 -3.74
N VAL A 490 -40.63 -36.80 -4.18
CA VAL A 490 -41.08 -35.75 -3.26
C VAL A 490 -42.35 -35.15 -3.84
N GLY A 491 -43.47 -35.40 -3.17
CA GLY A 491 -44.79 -35.01 -3.65
C GLY A 491 -44.96 -33.50 -3.76
N CYS A 492 -45.18 -33.04 -4.99
CA CYS A 492 -45.89 -31.81 -5.30
C CYS A 492 -46.96 -32.14 -6.33
N ARG A 493 -48.21 -32.30 -5.87
CA ARG A 493 -49.38 -32.37 -6.75
C ARG A 493 -49.54 -31.02 -7.45
N SER A 494 -49.51 -31.03 -8.77
CA SER A 494 -49.96 -29.90 -9.58
C SER A 494 -51.49 -29.81 -9.54
N PHE A 495 -52.01 -28.63 -9.24
CA PHE A 495 -53.30 -28.18 -9.73
C PHE A 495 -53.01 -27.07 -10.73
N TYR A 496 -53.08 -27.39 -12.02
CA TYR A 496 -53.32 -26.38 -13.05
C TYR A 496 -54.83 -26.28 -13.22
N ASN A 497 -55.39 -25.12 -12.87
CA ASN A 497 -56.68 -24.71 -13.39
C ASN A 497 -56.56 -23.29 -13.92
N ASN A 498 -57.07 -23.13 -15.15
CA ASN A 498 -57.07 -21.91 -15.94
C ASN A 498 -57.75 -20.74 -15.21
N GLY A 499 -57.19 -19.53 -15.34
CA GLY A 499 -57.93 -18.30 -15.08
C GLY A 499 -57.09 -17.13 -14.56
N GLU A 500 -56.83 -16.17 -15.45
CA GLU A 500 -56.68 -14.73 -15.21
C GLU A 500 -55.72 -14.22 -14.10
N LEU A 501 -54.60 -13.63 -14.54
CA LEU A 501 -53.82 -12.66 -13.76
C LEU A 501 -54.52 -11.29 -13.79
N PRO A 502 -54.49 -10.55 -12.68
CA PRO A 502 -53.97 -9.18 -12.81
C PRO A 502 -53.23 -8.71 -11.56
N PHE A 503 -51.92 -8.94 -11.39
CA PHE A 503 -51.14 -8.11 -10.45
C PHE A 503 -49.71 -7.85 -10.93
N THR A 504 -49.39 -6.57 -11.00
CA THR A 504 -48.08 -5.98 -11.25
C THR A 504 -47.20 -6.10 -10.00
N ILE A 505 -46.01 -6.68 -10.12
CA ILE A 505 -44.99 -6.64 -9.06
C ILE A 505 -44.23 -5.31 -9.19
N ARG A 506 -44.33 -4.44 -8.18
CA ARG A 506 -43.40 -3.33 -7.96
C ARG A 506 -42.33 -3.76 -6.94
N PRO A 507 -41.06 -3.33 -7.09
CA PRO A 507 -40.04 -3.60 -6.10
C PRO A 507 -40.19 -2.64 -4.91
N LEU A 508 -40.29 -3.17 -3.70
CA LEU A 508 -40.17 -2.41 -2.46
C LEU A 508 -38.70 -2.46 -2.01
N TYR A 509 -37.99 -1.37 -2.28
CA TYR A 509 -36.91 -0.91 -1.41
C TYR A 509 -37.57 -0.18 -0.24
N GLU A 510 -37.40 -0.68 0.99
CA GLU A 510 -37.07 0.16 2.14
C GLU A 510 -36.79 -0.69 3.38
N SER A 511 -35.67 -0.35 4.01
CA SER A 511 -35.13 -0.88 5.23
C SER A 511 -35.90 -0.41 6.46
N LYS A 512 -36.19 -1.32 7.39
CA LYS A 512 -36.20 -1.06 8.84
C LYS A 512 -36.00 -2.36 9.59
N VAL A 513 -34.86 -2.44 10.27
CA VAL A 513 -34.51 -3.48 11.24
C VAL A 513 -35.52 -3.43 12.38
N LEU A 514 -36.19 -4.56 12.62
CA LEU A 514 -36.88 -4.83 13.88
C LEU A 514 -36.35 -6.16 14.41
N VAL A 515 -35.59 -6.05 15.50
CA VAL A 515 -35.03 -7.15 16.27
C VAL A 515 -36.19 -7.93 16.89
N GLY A 516 -36.32 -9.20 16.53
CA GLY A 516 -37.27 -10.13 17.15
C GLY A 516 -36.60 -11.47 17.37
N GLN A 517 -36.24 -11.75 18.63
CA GLN A 517 -35.80 -13.06 19.11
C GLN A 517 -36.88 -14.11 18.83
N VAL A 518 -36.50 -15.23 18.21
CA VAL A 518 -37.23 -16.49 18.35
C VAL A 518 -36.25 -17.53 18.88
N ARG A 519 -36.44 -17.87 20.17
CA ARG A 519 -35.82 -19.01 20.82
C ARG A 519 -36.60 -20.28 20.45
N ASN A 520 -35.82 -21.32 20.16
CA ASN A 520 -36.11 -22.76 20.31
C ASN A 520 -37.34 -23.33 19.61
N LEU A 521 -37.09 -24.27 18.68
CA LEU A 521 -37.82 -25.55 18.54
C LEU A 521 -37.12 -26.40 17.47
N VAL A 522 -36.03 -27.10 17.80
CA VAL A 522 -35.68 -28.41 17.20
C VAL A 522 -34.84 -29.23 18.20
N ASP A 523 -35.23 -30.48 18.35
CA ASP A 523 -34.68 -31.54 19.20
C ASP A 523 -33.21 -31.90 18.83
N PRO A 524 -32.26 -31.95 19.80
CA PRO A 524 -30.84 -32.26 19.53
C PRO A 524 -30.54 -33.72 19.12
N THR A 525 -31.54 -34.60 19.12
CA THR A 525 -31.33 -36.04 18.92
C THR A 525 -31.44 -36.47 17.45
N GLU A 526 -32.04 -35.66 16.58
CA GLU A 526 -32.26 -35.99 15.16
C GLU A 526 -31.10 -35.57 14.22
N LEU A 527 -30.19 -34.70 14.68
CA LEU A 527 -29.06 -34.23 13.87
C LEU A 527 -27.84 -35.18 13.88
N ARG A 528 -27.80 -36.20 14.75
CA ARG A 528 -26.67 -37.13 14.87
C ARG A 528 -26.80 -38.40 14.02
N ALA A 529 -27.96 -38.68 13.45
CA ALA A 529 -28.17 -39.88 12.62
C ALA A 529 -27.90 -39.66 11.11
N ARG A 530 -27.91 -38.41 10.62
CA ARG A 530 -27.75 -38.11 9.18
C ARG A 530 -26.34 -37.80 8.70
N HIS A 531 -25.39 -37.50 9.59
CA HIS A 531 -23.98 -37.28 9.21
C HIS A 531 -23.08 -38.53 9.29
N LYS A 532 -23.59 -39.67 9.79
CA LYS A 532 -22.81 -40.92 9.87
C LYS A 532 -22.98 -41.90 8.69
N MET A 533 -23.93 -41.67 7.79
CA MET A 533 -24.17 -42.58 6.64
C MET A 533 -23.44 -42.20 5.35
N VAL A 534 -22.87 -40.99 5.23
CA VAL A 534 -22.09 -40.60 4.03
C VAL A 534 -20.59 -40.93 4.20
N PHE A 535 -20.11 -41.11 5.43
CA PHE A 535 -18.68 -41.33 5.70
C PHE A 535 -18.26 -42.81 5.73
N LEU A 536 -19.22 -43.74 5.85
CA LEU A 536 -18.93 -45.19 5.88
C LEU A 536 -19.10 -45.88 4.51
N ALA A 537 -19.76 -45.24 3.54
CA ALA A 537 -19.87 -45.78 2.18
C ALA A 537 -18.54 -45.65 1.38
N ASN A 538 -17.78 -44.57 1.60
CA ASN A 538 -16.54 -44.32 0.86
C ASN A 538 -15.31 -45.08 1.37
N ILE A 539 -15.37 -45.70 2.56
CA ILE A 539 -14.27 -46.51 3.09
C ILE A 539 -14.40 -47.98 2.67
N ALA A 540 -15.62 -48.46 2.39
CA ALA A 540 -15.85 -49.85 1.95
C ALA A 540 -15.53 -50.09 0.46
N GLN A 541 -15.53 -49.04 -0.38
CA GLN A 541 -15.22 -49.17 -1.82
C GLN A 541 -13.71 -49.11 -2.11
N ALA A 542 -12.91 -48.48 -1.24
CA ALA A 542 -11.46 -48.40 -1.39
C ALA A 542 -10.69 -49.64 -0.86
N THR A 543 -11.37 -50.62 -0.25
CA THR A 543 -10.75 -51.88 0.24
C THR A 543 -11.09 -53.11 -0.59
N ALA A 544 -11.89 -52.98 -1.66
CA ALA A 544 -12.26 -54.10 -2.53
C ALA A 544 -11.44 -54.18 -3.84
N GLU A 545 -10.63 -53.16 -4.17
CA GLU A 545 -9.85 -53.13 -5.43
C GLU A 545 -8.34 -53.38 -5.23
N SER A 546 -7.90 -53.78 -4.03
CA SER A 546 -6.51 -54.26 -3.79
C SER A 546 -6.42 -55.77 -3.56
N SER A 547 -7.39 -56.54 -4.06
CA SER A 547 -7.37 -58.01 -4.02
C SER A 547 -8.17 -58.60 -5.18
N GLN A 548 -7.64 -58.44 -6.39
CA GLN A 548 -7.78 -59.38 -7.51
C GLN A 548 -6.56 -59.28 -8.43
#